data_AF-A0AAD6YG01-F1
#
_entry.id   AF-A0AAD6YG01-F1
#
_cell.length_a   1.000
_cell.length_b   1.000
_cell.length_c   1.000
_cell.angle_alpha   90.00
_cell.angle_beta   90.00
_cell.angle_gamma   90.00
#
_symmetry.space_group_name_H-M   'P 1'
#
loop_
_entity.id
_entity.type
_entity.pdbx_description
1 polymer ?
#
loop_
_entity_poly.entity_id
_entity_poly.type
_entity_poly.pdbx_seq_one_letter_code
_entity_poly.pdbx_strand_id
1 'polypeptide(L)'
;MGRRAKHFTTTERAEAQRQHYTAYNQSPHGNTVRAEQNRLRHMRKVSKWSLPRLPPLSYTIESLAHVPLPENERLFQDALRSPDSLDESGLGCWKKEPPFELDPDTSDPHSEHNKIYTQNMQVVLHGVRLREQRVDDACRRDQFHRLGRKVAIERLRDEVPVLLDDWERVSALDIYDRDHHPREYVMFQHYLQWQARTIYNIYYVEFLKPL
;
A
#
# COMPACT_ATOMS: atom_id res chain seq x y z
N MET A 1 19.74 41.19 -43.51
CA MET A 1 19.96 39.76 -43.81
C MET A 1 18.72 38.97 -43.36
N GLY A 2 17.81 38.64 -44.30
CA GLY A 2 16.53 38.00 -44.00
C GLY A 2 16.67 36.47 -43.87
N ARG A 3 16.05 35.88 -42.84
CA ARG A 3 15.97 34.42 -42.68
C ARG A 3 15.07 33.84 -43.78
N ARG A 4 15.60 32.96 -44.63
CA ARG A 4 14.82 32.21 -45.63
C ARG A 4 13.91 31.19 -44.93
N ALA A 5 12.69 31.05 -45.42
CA ALA A 5 11.77 30.00 -44.97
C ALA A 5 12.34 28.62 -45.33
N LYS A 6 12.37 27.70 -44.36
CA LYS A 6 12.99 26.37 -44.49
C LYS A 6 12.11 25.36 -45.23
N HIS A 7 10.81 25.63 -45.33
CA HIS A 7 9.82 24.81 -46.05
C HIS A 7 8.84 25.76 -46.73
N PHE A 8 8.59 25.56 -48.02
CA PHE A 8 7.75 26.46 -48.84
C PHE A 8 6.32 25.94 -49.00
N THR A 9 6.10 24.64 -48.76
CA THR A 9 4.79 23.99 -48.91
C THR A 9 4.37 23.22 -47.66
N THR A 10 3.06 23.02 -47.50
CA THR A 10 2.47 22.23 -46.40
C THR A 10 2.90 20.76 -46.47
N THR A 11 3.08 20.23 -47.67
CA THR A 11 3.58 18.87 -47.93
C THR A 11 5.03 18.71 -47.47
N GLU A 12 5.92 19.63 -47.84
CA GLU A 12 7.31 19.63 -47.37
C GLU A 12 7.42 19.68 -45.84
N ARG A 13 6.55 20.47 -45.19
CA ARG A 13 6.50 20.55 -43.72
C ARG A 13 6.08 19.22 -43.09
N ALA A 14 5.10 18.53 -43.67
CA ALA A 14 4.64 17.24 -43.19
C ALA A 14 5.70 16.14 -43.39
N GLU A 15 6.40 16.14 -44.53
CA GLU A 15 7.49 15.21 -44.80
C GLU A 15 8.68 15.43 -43.85
N ALA A 16 9.08 16.69 -43.65
CA ALA A 16 10.14 17.03 -42.69
C ALA A 16 9.77 16.60 -41.26
N GLN A 17 8.52 16.77 -40.85
CA GLN A 17 8.04 16.27 -39.55
C GLN A 17 8.11 14.74 -39.45
N ARG A 18 7.70 14.01 -40.50
CA ARG A 18 7.81 12.54 -40.52
C ARG A 18 9.25 12.06 -40.45
N GLN A 19 10.15 12.71 -41.20
CA GLN A 19 11.58 12.40 -41.18
C GLN A 19 12.19 12.67 -39.80
N HIS A 20 11.86 13.82 -39.20
CA HIS A 20 12.32 14.15 -37.85
C HIS A 20 11.79 13.17 -36.80
N TYR A 21 10.51 12.80 -36.87
CA TYR A 21 9.90 11.81 -35.98
C TYR A 21 10.55 10.43 -36.14
N THR A 22 10.82 10.00 -37.37
CA THR A 22 11.49 8.73 -37.68
C THR A 22 12.93 8.72 -37.15
N ALA A 23 13.69 9.79 -37.40
CA ALA A 23 15.05 9.95 -36.91
C ALA A 23 15.10 10.00 -35.37
N TYR A 24 14.18 10.74 -34.75
CA TYR A 24 14.05 10.78 -33.29
C TYR A 24 13.79 9.39 -32.72
N ASN A 25 12.84 8.65 -33.29
CA ASN A 25 12.54 7.28 -32.83
C ASN A 25 13.77 6.37 -32.96
N GLN A 26 14.51 6.44 -34.07
CA GLN A 26 15.70 5.61 -34.27
C GLN A 26 16.90 6.02 -33.39
N SER A 27 16.89 7.23 -32.82
CA SER A 27 17.98 7.70 -31.95
C SER A 27 18.07 6.89 -30.63
N PRO A 28 19.26 6.83 -29.99
CA PRO A 28 19.42 6.21 -28.68
C PRO A 28 18.45 6.76 -27.63
N HIS A 29 18.24 8.08 -27.62
CA HIS A 29 17.33 8.74 -26.68
C HIS A 29 15.84 8.40 -26.97
N GLY A 30 15.43 8.34 -28.24
CA GLY A 30 14.08 7.90 -28.59
C GLY A 30 13.81 6.44 -28.20
N ASN A 31 14.84 5.59 -28.26
CA ASN A 31 14.75 4.21 -27.77
C ASN A 31 14.63 4.14 -26.24
N THR A 32 15.38 4.95 -25.48
CA THR A 32 15.26 4.98 -24.01
C THR A 32 13.88 5.46 -23.57
N VAL A 33 13.36 6.54 -24.18
CA VAL A 33 12.02 7.06 -23.89
C VAL A 33 10.94 6.04 -24.22
N ARG A 34 11.04 5.32 -25.35
CA ARG A 34 10.10 4.24 -25.69
C ARG A 34 10.21 3.04 -24.76
N ALA A 35 11.42 2.65 -24.36
CA ALA A 35 11.62 1.59 -23.38
C ALA A 35 10.98 1.95 -22.03
N GLU A 36 11.14 3.19 -21.58
CA GLU A 36 10.52 3.69 -20.35
C GLU A 36 9.00 3.77 -20.47
N GLN A 37 8.46 4.28 -21.57
CA GLN A 37 7.01 4.28 -21.83
C GLN A 37 6.44 2.87 -21.90
N ASN A 38 7.13 1.94 -22.55
CA ASN A 38 6.75 0.53 -22.59
C ASN A 38 6.81 -0.09 -21.19
N ARG A 39 7.84 0.21 -20.40
CA ARG A 39 7.95 -0.21 -18.98
C ARG A 39 6.73 0.28 -18.20
N LEU A 40 6.40 1.56 -18.28
CA LEU A 40 5.22 2.14 -17.61
C LEU A 40 3.91 1.52 -18.11
N ARG A 41 3.79 1.23 -19.41
CA ARG A 41 2.62 0.57 -20.00
C ARG A 41 2.49 -0.88 -19.56
N HIS A 42 3.60 -1.62 -19.44
CA HIS A 42 3.62 -2.98 -18.92
C HIS A 42 3.31 -3.00 -17.43
N MET A 43 3.82 -2.05 -16.63
CA MET A 43 3.44 -1.89 -15.23
C MET A 43 1.93 -1.64 -15.07
N ARG A 44 1.30 -0.89 -16.00
CA ARG A 44 -0.16 -0.70 -16.03
C ARG A 44 -0.96 -1.91 -16.55
N LYS A 45 -0.31 -2.85 -17.25
CA LYS A 45 -0.95 -4.02 -17.88
C LYS A 45 -0.72 -5.34 -17.16
N VAL A 46 0.01 -5.37 -16.06
CA VAL A 46 -0.07 -6.51 -15.14
C VAL A 46 -1.50 -6.49 -14.63
N SER A 47 -2.36 -7.33 -15.20
CA SER A 47 -3.73 -7.49 -14.73
C SER A 47 -3.62 -7.80 -13.25
N LYS A 48 -3.94 -6.83 -12.38
CA LYS A 48 -4.05 -7.09 -10.96
C LYS A 48 -5.03 -8.26 -10.86
N TRP A 49 -4.54 -9.39 -10.41
CA TRP A 49 -5.29 -10.63 -10.42
C TRP A 49 -6.31 -10.53 -9.29
N SER A 50 -7.44 -9.89 -9.55
CA SER A 50 -8.48 -9.73 -8.55
C SER A 50 -9.30 -11.01 -8.43
N LEU A 51 -9.85 -11.23 -7.23
CA LEU A 51 -10.86 -12.25 -7.04
C LEU A 51 -12.02 -11.99 -8.04
N PRO A 52 -12.41 -12.98 -8.87
CA PRO A 52 -13.44 -12.74 -9.87
C PRO A 52 -14.78 -12.49 -9.19
N ARG A 53 -15.65 -11.68 -9.79
CA ARG A 53 -17.04 -11.41 -9.34
C ARG A 53 -17.19 -10.60 -8.04
N LEU A 54 -16.14 -9.98 -7.52
CA LEU A 54 -16.26 -8.98 -6.47
C LEU A 54 -16.43 -7.58 -7.07
N PRO A 55 -17.19 -6.68 -6.42
CA PRO A 55 -17.26 -5.28 -6.82
C PRO A 55 -15.89 -4.61 -6.66
N PRO A 56 -15.56 -3.58 -7.47
CA PRO A 56 -14.32 -2.84 -7.32
C PRO A 56 -14.12 -2.32 -5.89
N LEU A 57 -12.90 -2.42 -5.40
CA LEU A 57 -12.54 -1.93 -4.07
C LEU A 57 -12.65 -0.40 -4.01
N SER A 58 -13.08 0.14 -2.86
CA SER A 58 -13.15 1.58 -2.64
C SER A 58 -11.78 2.25 -2.79
N TYR A 59 -11.75 3.43 -3.41
CA TYR A 59 -10.54 4.24 -3.56
C TYR A 59 -9.85 4.52 -2.22
N THR A 60 -10.61 4.70 -1.14
CA THR A 60 -10.06 4.95 0.20
C THR A 60 -9.27 3.75 0.73
N ILE A 61 -9.79 2.54 0.52
CA ILE A 61 -9.10 1.32 0.93
C ILE A 61 -7.85 1.13 0.07
N GLU A 62 -7.95 1.31 -1.25
CA GLU A 62 -6.78 1.24 -2.12
C GLU A 62 -5.72 2.27 -1.72
N SER A 63 -6.09 3.53 -1.48
CA SER A 63 -5.13 4.59 -1.17
C SER A 63 -4.41 4.32 0.16
N LEU A 64 -5.12 3.91 1.21
CA LEU A 64 -4.54 3.55 2.50
C LEU A 64 -3.65 2.31 2.42
N ALA A 65 -4.05 1.31 1.64
CA ALA A 65 -3.24 0.10 1.44
C ALA A 65 -1.87 0.40 0.81
N HIS A 66 -1.78 1.45 -0.02
CA HIS A 66 -0.54 1.84 -0.71
C HIS A 66 0.31 2.86 0.07
N VAL A 67 -0.13 3.36 1.22
CA VAL A 67 0.70 4.26 2.06
C VAL A 67 2.00 3.52 2.41
N PRO A 68 3.18 4.06 2.08
CA PRO A 68 4.46 3.36 2.23
C PRO A 68 4.75 3.01 3.70
N LEU A 69 5.42 1.88 3.91
CA LEU A 69 5.90 1.49 5.24
C LEU A 69 7.24 2.21 5.55
N PRO A 70 7.57 2.44 6.83
CA PRO A 70 8.82 3.07 7.26
C PRO A 70 10.02 2.10 7.16
N GLU A 71 10.25 1.52 5.98
CA GLU A 71 11.25 0.46 5.78
C GLU A 71 12.69 0.90 6.08
N ASN A 72 12.98 2.20 5.99
CA ASN A 72 14.31 2.73 6.27
C ASN A 72 14.57 2.92 7.77
N GLU A 73 13.56 2.76 8.63
CA GLU A 73 13.69 2.98 10.06
C GLU A 73 14.22 1.75 10.78
N ARG A 74 15.19 1.96 11.67
CA ARG A 74 15.82 0.87 12.42
C ARG A 74 14.81 0.11 13.29
N LEU A 75 13.93 0.82 13.99
CA LEU A 75 12.90 0.22 14.84
C LEU A 75 11.96 -0.69 14.04
N PHE A 76 11.59 -0.28 12.82
CA PHE A 76 10.80 -1.11 11.92
C PHE A 76 11.54 -2.39 11.54
N GLN A 77 12.83 -2.29 11.19
CA GLN A 77 13.65 -3.44 10.80
C GLN A 77 13.88 -4.42 11.96
N ASP A 78 14.14 -3.90 13.16
CA ASP A 78 14.32 -4.72 14.36
C ASP A 78 13.02 -5.44 14.72
N ALA A 79 11.87 -4.74 14.71
CA ALA A 79 10.54 -5.32 14.88
C ALA A 79 10.20 -6.35 13.79
N LEU A 80 10.53 -6.09 12.53
CA LEU A 80 10.25 -7.01 11.43
C LEU A 80 11.05 -8.32 11.54
N ARG A 81 12.26 -8.27 12.10
CA ARG A 81 13.20 -9.40 12.14
C ARG A 81 12.81 -10.46 13.15
N SER A 82 12.55 -10.09 14.40
CA SER A 82 12.26 -11.06 15.46
C SER A 82 11.50 -10.41 16.63
N PRO A 83 10.55 -11.14 17.26
CA PRO A 83 9.91 -10.68 18.50
C PRO A 83 10.89 -10.49 19.66
N ASP A 84 12.07 -11.13 19.62
CA ASP A 84 13.08 -10.99 20.67
C ASP A 84 13.96 -9.74 20.51
N SER A 85 13.82 -8.99 19.41
CA SER A 85 14.67 -7.81 19.14
C SER A 85 14.21 -6.56 19.88
N LEU A 86 12.94 -6.49 20.27
CA LEU A 86 12.31 -5.36 20.96
C LEU A 86 11.32 -5.88 21.98
N ASP A 87 11.09 -5.13 23.06
CA ASP A 87 9.99 -5.43 23.97
C ASP A 87 8.65 -5.02 23.34
N GLU A 88 7.88 -6.02 22.89
CA GLU A 88 6.57 -5.85 22.27
C GLU A 88 5.40 -5.99 23.27
N SER A 89 5.67 -6.18 24.56
CA SER A 89 4.64 -6.51 25.56
C SER A 89 3.55 -5.44 25.66
N GLY A 90 3.92 -4.15 25.54
CA GLY A 90 3.00 -3.01 25.55
C GLY A 90 2.19 -2.79 24.27
N LEU A 91 2.47 -3.54 23.20
CA LEU A 91 1.82 -3.33 21.89
C LEU A 91 0.48 -4.05 21.75
N GLY A 92 0.17 -4.98 22.66
CA GLY A 92 -0.97 -5.87 22.55
C GLY A 92 -2.32 -5.15 22.46
N CYS A 93 -2.52 -4.05 23.19
CA CYS A 93 -3.77 -3.28 23.14
C CYS A 93 -3.98 -2.61 21.78
N TRP A 94 -2.93 -2.07 21.17
CA TRP A 94 -2.98 -1.37 19.88
C TRP A 94 -3.15 -2.30 18.66
N LYS A 95 -2.92 -3.61 18.85
CA LYS A 95 -3.19 -4.61 17.81
C LYS A 95 -4.65 -5.08 17.79
N LYS A 96 -5.41 -4.81 18.84
CA LYS A 96 -6.84 -5.16 18.91
C LYS A 96 -7.65 -4.19 18.06
N GLU A 97 -8.88 -4.59 17.78
CA GLU A 97 -9.85 -3.69 17.17
C GLU A 97 -10.18 -2.53 18.13
N PRO A 98 -10.27 -1.28 17.64
CA PRO A 98 -10.77 -0.16 18.44
C PRO A 98 -12.22 -0.40 18.90
N PRO A 99 -12.66 0.18 20.03
CA PRO A 99 -11.99 1.22 20.80
C PRO A 99 -10.86 0.70 21.70
N PHE A 100 -9.72 1.37 21.64
CA PHE A 100 -8.63 1.33 22.61
C PHE A 100 -9.04 1.97 23.94
N GLU A 101 -8.51 1.41 25.01
CA GLU A 101 -8.53 2.02 26.35
C GLU A 101 -7.69 3.29 26.32
N LEU A 102 -8.25 4.40 26.84
CA LEU A 102 -7.52 5.66 26.96
C LEU A 102 -6.42 5.50 28.00
N ASP A 103 -5.21 5.95 27.66
CA ASP A 103 -4.10 5.92 28.61
C ASP A 103 -4.41 6.85 29.80
N PRO A 104 -4.42 6.33 31.05
CA PRO A 104 -4.59 7.17 32.23
C PRO A 104 -3.39 8.07 32.53
N ASP A 105 -2.29 7.97 31.77
CA ASP A 105 -1.11 8.80 31.93
C ASP A 105 -1.46 10.30 31.90
N THR A 106 -1.09 10.99 32.98
CA THR A 106 -1.31 12.43 33.18
C THR A 106 -0.32 13.31 32.41
N SER A 107 0.62 12.70 31.68
CA SER A 107 1.59 13.41 30.86
C SER A 107 0.91 14.20 29.74
N ASP A 108 1.41 15.41 29.47
CA ASP A 108 0.87 16.27 28.41
C ASP A 108 0.86 15.51 27.06
N PRO A 109 -0.33 15.27 26.46
CA PRO A 109 -0.46 14.53 25.20
C PRO A 109 0.23 15.24 24.04
N HIS A 110 0.46 16.55 24.15
CA HIS A 110 1.15 17.37 23.15
C HIS A 110 2.64 17.55 23.41
N SER A 111 3.18 16.98 24.49
CA SER A 111 4.61 17.03 24.76
C SER A 111 5.39 16.36 23.61
N GLU A 112 6.56 16.92 23.28
CA GLU A 112 7.45 16.35 22.26
C GLU A 112 7.85 14.91 22.60
N HIS A 113 7.98 14.59 23.89
CA HIS A 113 8.25 13.24 24.34
C HIS A 113 7.14 12.26 23.93
N ASN A 114 5.86 12.61 24.17
CA ASN A 114 4.73 11.75 23.82
C ASN A 114 4.61 11.58 22.29
N LYS A 115 4.86 12.65 21.52
CA LYS A 115 4.89 12.57 20.05
C LYS A 115 5.94 11.60 19.54
N ILE A 116 7.19 11.72 20.03
CA ILE A 116 8.30 10.83 19.63
C ILE A 116 8.00 9.40 20.06
N TYR A 117 7.49 9.20 21.27
CA TYR A 117 7.10 7.88 21.76
C TYR A 117 6.02 7.24 20.88
N THR A 118 4.95 7.98 20.58
CA THR A 118 3.85 7.53 19.72
C THR A 118 4.33 7.20 18.31
N GLN A 119 5.21 8.03 17.73
CA GLN A 119 5.80 7.78 16.42
C GLN A 119 6.63 6.49 16.42
N ASN A 120 7.53 6.32 17.40
CA ASN A 120 8.34 5.11 17.53
C ASN A 120 7.45 3.86 17.69
N MET A 121 6.38 3.96 18.49
CA MET A 121 5.41 2.88 18.67
C MET A 121 4.72 2.51 17.35
N GLN A 122 4.29 3.50 16.56
CA GLN A 122 3.70 3.28 15.24
C GLN A 122 4.66 2.56 14.29
N VAL A 123 5.94 2.96 14.29
CA VAL A 123 6.99 2.36 13.45
C VAL A 123 7.24 0.90 13.83
N VAL A 124 7.33 0.59 15.13
CA VAL A 124 7.46 -0.78 15.63
C VAL A 124 6.23 -1.61 15.24
N LEU A 125 5.03 -1.08 15.45
CA LEU A 125 3.78 -1.77 15.08
C LEU A 125 3.70 -2.10 13.59
N HIS A 126 4.18 -1.22 12.70
CA HIS A 126 4.29 -1.55 11.27
C HIS A 126 5.19 -2.76 11.02
N GLY A 127 6.34 -2.85 11.69
CA GLY A 127 7.24 -3.99 11.55
C GLY A 127 6.61 -5.29 12.06
N VAL A 128 5.98 -5.25 13.23
CA VAL A 128 5.24 -6.39 13.82
C VAL A 128 4.12 -6.87 12.90
N ARG A 129 3.29 -5.95 12.41
CA ARG A 129 2.16 -6.29 11.53
C ARG A 129 2.62 -6.86 10.20
N LEU A 130 3.71 -6.35 9.61
CA LEU A 130 4.25 -6.95 8.38
C LEU A 130 4.77 -8.36 8.62
N ARG A 131 5.41 -8.61 9.76
CA ARG A 131 5.87 -9.94 10.18
C ARG A 131 4.69 -10.90 10.33
N GLU A 132 3.64 -10.48 11.04
CA GLU A 132 2.38 -11.24 11.19
C GLU A 132 1.75 -11.54 9.81
N GLN A 133 1.62 -10.53 8.94
CA GLN A 133 1.07 -10.70 7.59
C GLN A 133 1.87 -11.73 6.78
N ARG A 134 3.21 -11.75 6.87
CA ARG A 134 4.04 -12.73 6.15
C ARG A 134 3.78 -14.17 6.60
N VAL A 135 3.55 -14.38 7.89
CA VAL A 135 3.19 -15.70 8.45
C VAL A 135 1.83 -16.14 7.91
N ASP A 136 0.87 -15.23 7.96
CA ASP A 136 -0.47 -15.38 7.42
C ASP A 136 -0.48 -15.70 5.92
N ASP A 137 0.31 -14.97 5.14
CA ASP A 137 0.49 -15.16 3.70
C ASP A 137 1.10 -16.54 3.38
N ALA A 138 2.06 -17.00 4.20
CA ALA A 138 2.63 -18.33 4.06
C ALA A 138 1.61 -19.43 4.35
N CYS A 139 0.79 -19.26 5.39
CA CYS A 139 -0.32 -20.16 5.71
C CYS A 139 -1.35 -20.21 4.57
N ARG A 140 -1.73 -19.05 4.02
CA ARG A 140 -2.65 -18.96 2.87
C ARG A 140 -2.07 -19.65 1.63
N ARG A 141 -0.78 -19.47 1.32
CA ARG A 141 -0.11 -20.19 0.21
C ARG A 141 -0.20 -21.71 0.39
N ASP A 142 0.10 -22.23 1.57
CA ASP A 142 -0.01 -23.66 1.88
C ASP A 142 -1.46 -24.17 1.73
N GLN A 143 -2.45 -23.41 2.21
CA GLN A 143 -3.87 -23.75 2.00
C GLN A 143 -4.25 -23.79 0.52
N PHE A 144 -3.77 -22.85 -0.29
CA PHE A 144 -3.97 -22.83 -1.74
C PHE A 144 -3.42 -24.10 -2.41
N HIS A 145 -2.25 -24.56 -1.97
CA HIS A 145 -1.66 -25.81 -2.45
C HIS A 145 -2.47 -27.04 -2.04
N ARG A 146 -2.99 -27.10 -0.80
CA ARG A 146 -3.72 -28.25 -0.26
C ARG A 146 -5.15 -28.39 -0.79
N LEU A 147 -5.91 -27.30 -0.82
CA LEU A 147 -7.34 -27.29 -1.17
C LEU A 147 -7.57 -27.19 -2.68
N GLY A 148 -6.53 -26.80 -3.42
CA GLY A 148 -6.63 -26.44 -4.82
C GLY A 148 -7.22 -25.03 -5.02
N ARG A 149 -6.85 -24.45 -6.16
CA ARG A 149 -7.14 -23.04 -6.48
C ARG A 149 -8.62 -22.66 -6.40
N LYS A 150 -9.53 -23.54 -6.83
CA LYS A 150 -10.96 -23.25 -6.87
C LYS A 150 -11.54 -23.04 -5.46
N VAL A 151 -11.34 -24.01 -4.57
CA VAL A 151 -11.85 -23.98 -3.19
C VAL A 151 -11.19 -22.84 -2.42
N ALA A 152 -9.90 -22.61 -2.62
CA ALA A 152 -9.21 -21.51 -1.95
C ALA A 152 -9.73 -20.12 -2.39
N ILE A 153 -9.99 -19.91 -3.69
CA ILE A 153 -10.61 -18.66 -4.19
C ILE A 153 -12.03 -18.49 -3.63
N GLU A 154 -12.82 -19.56 -3.54
CA GLU A 154 -14.17 -19.50 -2.94
C GLU A 154 -14.09 -19.04 -1.48
N ARG A 155 -13.16 -19.58 -0.68
CA ARG A 155 -12.95 -19.10 0.71
C ARG A 155 -12.57 -17.63 0.79
N LEU A 156 -11.66 -17.16 -0.06
CA LEU A 156 -11.29 -15.74 -0.05
C LEU A 156 -12.46 -14.83 -0.44
N ARG A 157 -13.35 -15.31 -1.32
CA ARG A 157 -14.58 -14.56 -1.68
C ARG A 157 -15.56 -14.45 -0.53
N ASP A 158 -15.58 -15.44 0.37
CA ASP A 158 -16.41 -15.41 1.57
C ASP A 158 -15.76 -14.54 2.66
N GLU A 159 -14.43 -14.49 2.72
CA GLU A 159 -13.65 -13.69 3.69
C GLU A 159 -13.70 -12.18 3.39
N VAL A 160 -13.60 -11.76 2.11
CA VAL A 160 -13.54 -10.35 1.75
C VAL A 160 -14.76 -9.53 2.20
N PRO A 161 -16.02 -9.98 2.00
CA PRO A 161 -17.19 -9.26 2.49
C PRO A 161 -17.16 -9.02 4.00
N VAL A 162 -16.74 -10.00 4.80
CA VAL A 162 -16.61 -9.85 6.25
C VAL A 162 -15.60 -8.75 6.59
N LEU A 163 -14.45 -8.73 5.92
CA LEU A 163 -13.45 -7.70 6.13
C LEU A 163 -13.92 -6.30 5.69
N LEU A 164 -14.76 -6.22 4.64
CA LEU A 164 -15.35 -4.96 4.18
C LEU A 164 -16.42 -4.45 5.15
N ASP A 165 -17.26 -5.34 5.68
CA ASP A 165 -18.25 -5.00 6.70
C ASP A 165 -17.57 -4.50 7.98
N ASP A 166 -16.50 -5.17 8.42
CA ASP A 166 -15.68 -4.72 9.54
C ASP A 166 -14.99 -3.37 9.25
N TRP A 167 -14.55 -3.16 8.01
CA TRP A 167 -13.95 -1.89 7.60
C TRP A 167 -14.95 -0.75 7.70
N GLU A 168 -16.16 -0.93 7.15
CA GLU A 168 -17.22 0.08 7.20
C GLU A 168 -17.60 0.40 8.64
N ARG A 169 -17.76 -0.63 9.48
CA ARG A 169 -18.09 -0.48 10.90
C ARG A 169 -17.00 0.28 11.67
N VAL A 170 -15.73 -0.08 11.49
CA VAL A 170 -14.62 0.52 12.24
C VAL A 170 -14.27 1.91 11.72
N SER A 171 -14.26 2.12 10.39
CA SER A 171 -13.92 3.42 9.79
C SER A 171 -14.97 4.50 10.04
N ALA A 172 -16.21 4.12 10.36
CA ALA A 172 -17.26 5.03 10.78
C ALA A 172 -17.15 5.47 12.26
N LEU A 173 -16.23 4.90 13.05
CA LEU A 173 -16.02 5.30 14.44
C LEU A 173 -15.35 6.68 14.48
N ASP A 174 -16.09 7.68 14.95
CA ASP A 174 -15.59 9.03 15.23
C ASP A 174 -15.44 9.22 16.74
N ILE A 175 -14.51 8.46 17.33
CA ILE A 175 -14.34 8.35 18.79
C ILE A 175 -13.05 8.95 19.33
N TYR A 176 -12.07 9.20 18.46
CA TYR A 176 -10.77 9.77 18.84
C TYR A 176 -10.60 11.15 18.24
N ASP A 177 -10.72 12.15 19.09
CA ASP A 177 -10.35 13.52 18.74
C ASP A 177 -8.83 13.66 18.65
N ARG A 178 -8.34 14.26 17.55
CA ARG A 178 -6.90 14.39 17.29
C ARG A 178 -6.19 15.28 18.31
N ASP A 179 -6.88 16.26 18.87
CA ASP A 179 -6.30 17.22 19.80
C ASP A 179 -6.35 16.65 21.23
N HIS A 180 -7.43 15.94 21.60
CA HIS A 180 -7.57 15.41 22.96
C HIS A 180 -6.98 13.99 23.13
N HIS A 181 -6.93 13.20 22.06
CA HIS A 181 -6.46 11.80 22.07
C HIS A 181 -5.47 11.54 20.91
N PRO A 182 -4.35 12.31 20.81
CA PRO A 182 -3.47 12.25 19.65
C PRO A 182 -2.84 10.87 19.43
N ARG A 183 -2.54 10.14 20.51
CA ARG A 183 -1.93 8.80 20.41
C ARG A 183 -2.93 7.79 19.87
N GLU A 184 -4.11 7.72 20.46
CA GLU A 184 -5.19 6.81 20.07
C GLU A 184 -5.63 7.11 18.64
N TYR A 185 -5.71 8.39 18.26
CA TYR A 185 -5.97 8.79 16.88
C TYR A 185 -4.91 8.23 15.92
N VAL A 186 -3.61 8.36 16.23
CA VAL A 186 -2.53 7.80 15.39
C VAL A 186 -2.62 6.27 15.33
N MET A 187 -2.90 5.60 16.46
CA MET A 187 -3.03 4.15 16.49
C MET A 187 -4.27 3.66 15.74
N PHE A 188 -5.35 4.43 15.74
CA PHE A 188 -6.56 4.17 14.96
C PHE A 188 -6.28 4.30 13.46
N GLN A 189 -5.59 5.36 13.03
CA GLN A 189 -5.16 5.52 11.63
C GLN A 189 -4.23 4.36 11.20
N HIS A 190 -3.30 3.95 12.06
CA HIS A 190 -2.46 2.78 11.82
C HIS A 190 -3.29 1.50 11.67
N TYR A 191 -4.28 1.27 12.54
CA TYR A 191 -5.19 0.12 12.47
C TYR A 191 -5.93 0.10 11.13
N LEU A 192 -6.54 1.22 10.73
CA LEU A 192 -7.23 1.35 9.45
C LEU A 192 -6.29 1.07 8.27
N GLN A 193 -5.07 1.63 8.28
CA GLN A 193 -4.09 1.36 7.22
C GLN A 193 -3.81 -0.15 7.08
N TRP A 194 -3.67 -0.89 8.18
CA TRP A 194 -3.43 -2.33 8.13
C TRP A 194 -4.65 -3.14 7.74
N GLN A 195 -5.85 -2.76 8.17
CA GLN A 195 -7.07 -3.40 7.70
C GLN A 195 -7.22 -3.23 6.18
N ALA A 196 -6.95 -2.02 5.67
CA ALA A 196 -6.95 -1.74 4.23
C ALA A 196 -5.90 -2.58 3.49
N ARG A 197 -4.68 -2.71 4.04
CA ARG A 197 -3.62 -3.59 3.49
C ARG A 197 -4.04 -5.05 3.44
N THR A 198 -4.65 -5.57 4.51
CA THR A 198 -5.14 -6.97 4.55
C THR A 198 -6.22 -7.20 3.50
N ILE A 199 -7.21 -6.31 3.41
CA ILE A 199 -8.26 -6.37 2.38
C ILE A 199 -7.63 -6.36 0.99
N TYR A 200 -6.74 -5.40 0.72
CA TYR A 200 -6.06 -5.28 -0.57
C TYR A 200 -5.25 -6.53 -0.91
N ASN A 201 -4.48 -7.05 0.04
CA ASN A 201 -3.63 -8.24 -0.10
C ASN A 201 -4.46 -9.48 -0.46
N ILE A 202 -5.64 -9.64 0.15
CA ILE A 202 -6.55 -10.76 -0.15
C ILE A 202 -7.29 -10.53 -1.47
N TYR A 203 -7.85 -9.33 -1.67
CA TYR A 203 -8.66 -8.98 -2.84
C TYR A 203 -7.89 -9.15 -4.16
N TYR A 204 -6.63 -8.74 -4.18
CA TYR A 204 -5.73 -8.88 -5.33
C TYR A 204 -4.80 -10.09 -5.26
N VAL A 205 -4.98 -10.94 -4.24
CA VAL A 205 -4.25 -12.19 -4.05
C VAL A 205 -2.72 -11.94 -4.09
N GLU A 206 -2.29 -10.83 -3.50
CA GLU A 206 -0.90 -10.35 -3.55
C GLU A 206 0.06 -11.34 -2.89
N PHE A 207 -0.40 -12.09 -1.89
CA PHE A 207 0.37 -13.15 -1.23
C PHE A 207 0.78 -14.31 -2.15
N LEU A 208 0.18 -14.45 -3.34
CA LEU A 208 0.61 -15.43 -4.36
C LEU A 208 1.71 -14.89 -5.29
N LYS A 209 2.01 -13.59 -5.24
CA LYS A 209 3.08 -13.02 -6.06
C LYS A 209 4.43 -13.52 -5.52
N PRO A 210 5.40 -13.80 -6.41
CA PRO A 210 6.76 -14.08 -5.97
C PRO A 210 7.32 -12.85 -5.24
N LEU A 211 7.94 -13.08 -4.09
CA LEU A 211 8.66 -12.08 -3.30
C LEU A 211 9.87 -11.54 -4.06
#